data_AF-A0A941NLL9-F1
#
_entry.id   AF-A0A941NLL9-F1
#
_cell.length_a   1.000
_cell.length_b   1.000
_cell.length_c   1.000
_cell.angle_alpha   90.00
_cell.angle_beta   90.00
_cell.angle_gamma   90.00
#
_symmetry.space_group_name_H-M   'P 1'
#
loop_
_entity.id
_entity.type
_entity.pdbx_description
1 polymer ?
#
loop_
_entity_poly.entity_id
_entity_poly.type
_entity_poly.pdbx_seq_one_letter_code
_entity_poly.pdbx_strand_id
1 'polypeptide(L)'
;ELLPKYASRAPEAAFETILHAAYPGLVMDEDSPAIALAREVTGANRVEAVAYGTEAGHFQRSGIPAVICGPGSIDQAHKPDEYCELSEYTACEAFLRKVIAKAGA
;
A
#
# COMPACT_ATOMS: atom_id res chain seq x y z
N GLU A 1 7.16 -22.68 24.81
CA GLU A 1 7.56 -23.58 23.70
C GLU A 1 6.49 -24.65 23.48
N LEU A 2 6.06 -24.88 22.23
CA LEU A 2 4.96 -25.80 21.92
C LEU A 2 5.43 -27.23 21.63
N LEU A 3 6.51 -27.41 20.87
CA LEU A 3 6.98 -28.73 20.46
C LEU A 3 7.36 -29.69 21.62
N PRO A 4 8.09 -29.27 22.66
CA PRO A 4 8.39 -30.14 23.80
C PRO A 4 7.15 -30.68 24.52
N LYS A 5 6.06 -29.88 24.57
CA LYS A 5 4.78 -30.29 25.17
C LYS A 5 4.16 -31.47 24.42
N TYR A 6 4.16 -31.45 23.09
CA TYR A 6 3.54 -32.50 22.27
C TYR A 6 4.44 -33.74 22.11
N ALA A 7 5.75 -33.55 21.99
CA ALA A 7 6.72 -34.64 21.89
C ALA A 7 6.68 -35.60 23.09
N SER A 8 6.31 -35.11 24.28
CA SER A 8 6.15 -35.94 25.49
C SER A 8 5.02 -36.99 25.41
N ARG A 9 4.10 -36.85 24.45
CA ARG A 9 2.93 -37.74 24.27
C ARG A 9 2.92 -38.45 22.91
N ALA A 10 3.56 -37.85 21.91
CA ALA A 10 3.69 -38.37 20.56
C ALA A 10 5.10 -38.05 20.05
N PRO A 11 6.06 -39.00 20.13
CA PRO A 11 7.45 -38.78 19.72
C PRO A 11 7.60 -38.34 18.25
N GLU A 12 6.62 -38.65 17.40
CA GLU A 12 6.54 -38.28 15.98
C GLU A 12 6.04 -36.85 15.72
N ALA A 13 5.61 -36.12 16.76
CA ALA A 13 5.05 -34.79 16.60
C ALA A 13 6.09 -33.82 16.01
N ALA A 14 5.70 -33.11 14.94
CA ALA A 14 6.50 -32.09 14.28
C ALA A 14 5.65 -30.86 13.92
N PHE A 15 6.30 -29.71 13.81
CA PHE A 15 5.69 -28.48 13.27
C PHE A 15 6.51 -28.04 12.06
N GLU A 16 5.83 -27.74 10.97
CA GLU A 16 6.41 -27.11 9.79
C GLU A 16 5.80 -25.72 9.63
N THR A 17 6.62 -24.72 9.32
CA THR A 17 6.15 -23.39 8.93
C THR A 17 6.46 -23.20 7.46
N ILE A 18 5.43 -22.99 6.65
CA ILE A 18 5.55 -22.79 5.21
C ILE A 18 5.17 -21.36 4.88
N LEU A 19 6.07 -20.63 4.24
CA LEU A 19 5.78 -19.31 3.70
C LEU A 19 5.09 -19.47 2.34
N HIS A 20 3.79 -19.19 2.28
CA HIS A 20 3.03 -19.30 1.03
C HIS A 20 3.15 -18.07 0.13
N ALA A 21 3.27 -16.89 0.72
CA ALA A 21 3.35 -15.64 -0.02
C ALA A 21 4.18 -14.61 0.74
N ALA A 22 4.93 -13.82 0.00
CA ALA A 22 5.62 -12.63 0.49
C ALA A 22 5.28 -11.46 -0.43
N TYR A 23 4.98 -10.31 0.17
CA TYR A 23 4.52 -9.13 -0.54
C TYR A 23 5.44 -7.96 -0.18
N PRO A 24 6.03 -7.23 -1.14
CA PRO A 24 6.83 -6.04 -0.83
C PRO A 24 5.98 -4.97 -0.17
N GLY A 25 6.51 -4.39 0.90
CA GLY A 25 6.06 -3.06 1.33
C GLY A 25 6.49 -1.99 0.33
N LEU A 26 5.70 -0.93 0.20
CA LEU A 26 6.17 0.34 -0.34
C LEU A 26 6.94 1.06 0.77
N VAL A 27 8.23 1.27 0.58
CA VAL A 27 9.07 2.03 1.51
C VAL A 27 8.79 3.51 1.33
N MET A 28 8.52 4.21 2.44
CA MET A 28 8.43 5.67 2.44
C MET A 28 9.83 6.27 2.36
N ASP A 29 10.23 6.64 1.16
CA ASP A 29 11.47 7.33 0.85
C ASP A 29 11.19 8.81 0.62
N GLU A 30 11.56 9.68 1.55
CA GLU A 30 11.25 11.12 1.48
C GLU A 30 11.87 11.83 0.27
N ASP A 31 12.93 11.26 -0.32
CA ASP A 31 13.59 11.77 -1.52
C ASP A 31 12.95 11.25 -2.82
N SER A 32 11.87 10.46 -2.72
CA SER A 32 11.16 9.90 -3.87
C SER A 32 10.61 10.99 -4.78
N PRO A 33 10.93 10.99 -6.10
CA PRO A 33 10.37 11.96 -7.04
C PRO A 33 8.85 11.84 -7.18
N ALA A 34 8.29 10.65 -6.94
CA ALA A 34 6.83 10.46 -6.92
C ALA A 34 6.19 11.18 -5.71
N ILE A 35 6.85 11.15 -4.54
CA ILE A 35 6.40 11.92 -3.38
C ILE A 35 6.52 13.43 -3.63
N ALA A 36 7.63 13.88 -4.20
CA ALA A 36 7.84 15.28 -4.53
C ALA A 36 6.73 15.81 -5.47
N LEU A 37 6.44 15.07 -6.55
CA LEU A 37 5.37 15.42 -7.48
C LEU A 37 3.99 15.44 -6.81
N ALA A 38 3.68 14.44 -5.97
CA ALA A 38 2.41 14.37 -5.27
C ALA A 38 2.22 15.55 -4.30
N ARG A 39 3.26 15.92 -3.55
CA ARG A 39 3.26 17.10 -2.66
C ARG A 39 3.05 18.38 -3.44
N GLU A 40 3.72 18.54 -4.58
CA GLU A 40 3.58 19.73 -5.42
C GLU A 40 2.15 19.88 -5.97
N VAL A 41 1.52 18.77 -6.39
CA VAL A 41 0.15 18.80 -6.94
C VAL A 41 -0.91 19.01 -5.86
N THR A 42 -0.73 18.40 -4.69
CA THR A 42 -1.72 18.43 -3.59
C THR A 42 -1.54 19.60 -2.63
N GLY A 43 -0.35 20.18 -2.54
CA GLY A 43 0.03 21.10 -1.47
C GLY A 43 0.19 20.42 -0.09
N ALA A 44 0.25 19.09 -0.05
CA ALA A 44 0.37 18.34 1.20
C ALA A 44 1.76 18.53 1.83
N ASN A 45 1.77 18.82 3.13
CA ASN A 45 3.00 18.97 3.92
C ASN A 45 3.39 17.69 4.67
N ARG A 46 2.61 16.62 4.56
CA ARG A 46 2.90 15.33 5.20
C ARG A 46 2.72 14.18 4.23
N VAL A 47 3.45 13.10 4.48
CA VAL A 47 3.28 11.80 3.83
C VAL A 47 2.95 10.80 4.93
N GLU A 48 2.06 9.87 4.63
CA GLU A 48 1.66 8.83 5.56
C GLU A 48 1.97 7.45 4.97
N ALA A 49 2.28 6.51 5.85
CA ALA A 49 2.38 5.10 5.53
C ALA A 49 1.28 4.35 6.27
N VAL A 50 0.86 3.24 5.67
CA VAL A 50 -0.31 2.46 6.08
C VAL A 50 0.04 0.98 6.05
N ALA A 51 -0.51 0.21 6.99
CA ALA A 51 -0.15 -1.20 7.21
C ALA A 51 -0.96 -2.17 6.34
N TYR A 52 -1.07 -1.88 5.04
CA TYR A 52 -1.70 -2.77 4.06
C TYR A 52 -0.89 -2.84 2.76
N GLY A 53 -1.03 -3.96 2.04
CA GLY A 53 -0.31 -4.23 0.81
C GLY A 53 -0.94 -3.56 -0.41
N THR A 54 -0.11 -3.01 -1.30
CA THR A 54 -0.49 -2.48 -2.62
C THR A 54 0.62 -2.77 -3.63
N GLU A 55 0.30 -2.78 -4.93
CA GLU A 55 1.25 -3.14 -5.98
C GLU A 55 2.43 -2.15 -6.08
N ALA A 56 2.35 -0.98 -5.44
CA ALA A 56 3.42 0.01 -5.44
C ALA A 56 4.75 -0.52 -4.87
N GLY A 57 4.72 -1.46 -3.92
CA GLY A 57 5.95 -2.11 -3.46
C GLY A 57 6.65 -2.91 -4.57
N HIS A 58 5.89 -3.49 -5.51
CA HIS A 58 6.46 -4.15 -6.68
C HIS A 58 7.05 -3.14 -7.66
N PHE A 59 6.36 -2.01 -7.92
CA PHE A 59 6.88 -0.95 -8.78
C PHE A 59 8.18 -0.35 -8.23
N GLN A 60 8.22 -0.05 -6.94
CA GLN A 60 9.42 0.48 -6.29
C GLN A 60 10.62 -0.47 -6.42
N ARG A 61 10.43 -1.77 -6.19
CA ARG A 61 11.51 -2.77 -6.39
C ARG A 61 11.98 -2.88 -7.84
N SER A 62 11.10 -2.58 -8.79
CA SER A 62 11.44 -2.52 -10.22
C SER A 62 12.09 -1.20 -10.63
N GLY A 63 12.40 -0.32 -9.68
CA GLY A 63 13.02 0.98 -9.94
C GLY A 63 12.06 2.07 -10.38
N ILE A 64 10.75 1.87 -10.21
CA ILE A 64 9.71 2.86 -10.53
C ILE A 64 9.25 3.52 -9.22
N PRO A 65 9.58 4.80 -8.98
CA PRO A 65 9.08 5.53 -7.83
C PRO A 65 7.55 5.56 -7.81
N ALA A 66 6.94 5.26 -6.67
CA ALA A 66 5.49 5.11 -6.56
C ALA A 66 4.94 5.79 -5.30
N VAL A 67 3.70 6.27 -5.42
CA VAL A 67 2.84 6.71 -4.32
C VAL A 67 1.46 6.09 -4.52
N ILE A 68 0.71 5.93 -3.43
CA ILE A 68 -0.69 5.50 -3.50
C ILE A 68 -1.59 6.72 -3.36
N CYS A 69 -2.54 6.85 -4.27
CA CYS A 69 -3.56 7.90 -4.27
C CYS A 69 -4.86 7.35 -4.86
N GLY A 70 -6.00 7.86 -4.41
CA GLY A 70 -7.30 7.47 -4.93
C GLY A 70 -8.42 8.14 -4.14
N PRO A 71 -9.66 8.08 -4.65
CA PRO A 71 -10.83 8.55 -3.92
C PRO A 71 -11.27 7.53 -2.87
N GLY A 72 -12.06 7.96 -1.88
CA GLY A 72 -12.65 7.09 -0.87
C GLY A 72 -11.74 6.82 0.33
N SER A 73 -12.17 5.87 1.17
CA SER A 73 -11.47 5.49 2.38
C SER A 73 -11.34 3.97 2.50
N ILE A 74 -10.20 3.52 3.02
CA ILE A 74 -9.96 2.10 3.33
C ILE A 74 -10.94 1.57 4.38
N ASP A 75 -11.48 2.43 5.23
CA ASP A 75 -12.46 2.05 6.25
C ASP A 75 -13.77 1.53 5.62
N GLN A 76 -14.07 1.95 4.38
CA GLN A 76 -15.26 1.55 3.62
C GLN A 76 -15.00 0.39 2.65
N ALA A 77 -13.73 0.08 2.36
CA ALA A 77 -13.37 -0.97 1.41
C ALA A 77 -13.70 -2.38 1.95
N HIS A 78 -14.04 -3.31 1.05
CA HIS A 78 -14.37 -4.71 1.34
C HIS A 78 -15.54 -4.90 2.31
N LYS A 79 -16.45 -3.94 2.35
CA LYS A 79 -17.71 -4.04 3.10
C LYS A 79 -18.87 -4.39 2.15
N PRO A 80 -19.93 -5.06 2.62
CA PRO A 80 -21.10 -5.36 1.78
C PRO A 80 -21.74 -4.12 1.15
N ASP A 81 -21.60 -2.97 1.80
CA ASP A 81 -22.09 -1.66 1.40
C ASP A 81 -20.94 -0.72 0.97
N GLU A 82 -19.86 -1.25 0.41
CA GLU A 82 -18.75 -0.45 -0.13
C GLU A 82 -19.25 0.66 -1.07
N TYR A 83 -18.83 1.91 -0.79
CA TYR A 83 -19.16 3.08 -1.59
C TYR A 83 -17.99 4.07 -1.59
N CYS A 84 -18.06 5.04 -2.49
CA CYS A 84 -17.17 6.18 -2.57
C CYS A 84 -17.97 7.39 -3.06
N GLU A 85 -17.75 8.57 -2.48
CA GLU A 85 -18.53 9.75 -2.82
C GLU A 85 -18.14 10.27 -4.22
N LEU A 86 -19.12 10.74 -5.00
CA LEU A 86 -18.86 11.29 -6.35
C LEU A 86 -17.96 12.53 -6.32
N SER A 87 -18.01 13.28 -5.22
CA SER A 87 -17.12 14.43 -5.00
C SER A 87 -15.65 14.00 -4.88
N GLU A 88 -15.38 12.84 -4.28
CA GLU A 88 -14.02 12.29 -4.16
C GLU A 88 -13.48 11.85 -5.52
N TYR A 89 -14.33 11.24 -6.36
CA TYR A 89 -13.97 10.94 -7.75
C TYR A 89 -13.60 12.20 -8.53
N THR A 90 -14.38 13.26 -8.37
CA THR A 90 -14.12 14.56 -9.02
C THR A 90 -12.79 15.14 -8.56
N ALA A 91 -12.49 15.06 -7.26
CA ALA A 91 -11.22 15.52 -6.70
C ALA A 91 -10.03 14.67 -7.20
N CYS A 92 -10.19 13.35 -7.25
CA CYS A 92 -9.16 12.44 -7.77
C CYS A 92 -8.89 12.69 -9.25
N GLU A 93 -9.92 12.91 -10.06
CA GLU A 93 -9.75 13.27 -11.48
C GLU A 93 -8.96 14.57 -11.62
N ALA A 94 -9.32 15.61 -10.87
CA ALA A 94 -8.61 16.89 -10.89
C ALA A 94 -7.14 16.73 -10.48
N PHE A 95 -6.85 15.89 -9.49
CA PHE A 95 -5.49 15.53 -9.10
C PHE A 95 -4.72 14.85 -10.25
N LEU A 96 -5.27 13.80 -10.85
CA LEU A 96 -4.62 13.05 -11.93
C LEU A 96 -4.35 13.93 -13.16
N ARG A 97 -5.28 14.84 -13.51
CA ARG A 97 -5.06 15.80 -14.60
C ARG A 97 -3.87 16.72 -14.34
N LYS A 98 -3.69 17.20 -13.10
CA LYS A 98 -2.54 18.02 -12.71
C LYS A 98 -1.23 17.22 -12.75
N VAL A 99 -1.25 15.96 -12.32
CA VAL A 99 -0.10 15.05 -12.43
C VAL A 99 0.32 14.87 -13.88
N ILE A 100 -0.63 14.56 -14.77
CA ILE A 100 -0.36 14.40 -16.22
C ILE A 100 0.22 15.68 -16.80
N ALA A 101 -0.38 16.83 -16.48
CA ALA A 101 0.09 18.13 -16.99
C ALA A 101 1.51 18.47 -16.54
N LYS A 102 1.90 18.10 -15.31
CA LYS A 102 3.27 18.29 -14.80
C LYS A 102 4.27 17.28 -15.34
N ALA A 103 3.87 16.01 -15.45
CA ALA A 103 4.75 14.94 -15.93
C ALA A 103 5.02 15.03 -17.44
N GLY A 104 4.15 15.69 -18.21
CA GLY A 104 4.33 15.92 -19.64
C GLY A 104 4.99 17.25 -20.01
N ALA A 105 5.31 18.10 -19.03
CA ALA A 105 6.00 19.38 -19.22
C ALA A 105 7.52 19.21 -19.09
#